data_AF-A0A7C7IT15-F1
#
_entry.id   AF-A0A7C7IT15-F1
#
_cell.length_a   1.000
_cell.length_b   1.000
_cell.length_c   1.000
_cell.angle_alpha   90.00
_cell.angle_beta   90.00
_cell.angle_gamma   90.00
#
_symmetry.space_group_name_H-M   'P 1'
#
loop_
_entity.id
_entity.type
_entity.pdbx_description
1 polymer ?
#
loop_
_entity_poly.entity_id
_entity_poly.type
_entity_poly.pdbx_seq_one_letter_code
_entity_poly.pdbx_strand_id
1 'polypeptide(L)'
;MSDNLDKLDFDVSYSIIFGKEEVDLIDIYEPKTSTFEVNMPEDKFVTFSSNLIKCFKSKVKNSPSKIRTDTLIEVYRNAEETYGESEDCTLSSWCLASVDAFLGIAEASTFNTVPSEEQIENTQKDLEEFELSLDFESIKDLYLETRREALAQKASDWVEI
;
A
#
# COMPACT_ATOMS: atom_id res chain seq x y z
N MET A 1 51.20 -10.45 -8.29
CA MET A 1 50.73 -11.86 -8.36
C MET A 1 49.23 -11.79 -8.26
N SER A 2 48.58 -11.99 -9.40
CA SER A 2 47.13 -11.95 -9.56
C SER A 2 46.51 -13.31 -9.24
N ASP A 3 45.21 -13.26 -8.99
CA ASP A 3 44.22 -14.33 -9.18
C ASP A 3 44.24 -15.51 -8.21
N ASN A 4 43.24 -15.54 -7.33
CA ASN A 4 42.42 -16.72 -7.02
C ASN A 4 41.24 -16.34 -6.11
N LEU A 5 40.36 -15.46 -6.62
CA LEU A 5 39.02 -15.25 -6.08
C LEU A 5 38.05 -15.32 -7.26
N ASP A 6 37.91 -16.52 -7.81
CA ASP A 6 36.79 -16.88 -8.66
C ASP A 6 36.54 -18.38 -8.54
N LYS A 7 35.25 -18.73 -8.55
CA LYS A 7 34.65 -20.09 -8.47
C LYS A 7 34.19 -20.53 -7.09
N LEU A 8 33.24 -19.80 -6.53
CA LEU A 8 32.10 -20.46 -5.90
C LEU A 8 30.99 -20.56 -6.96
N ASP A 9 31.11 -21.54 -7.84
CA ASP A 9 29.98 -22.05 -8.63
C ASP A 9 29.01 -22.66 -7.63
N PHE A 10 28.05 -21.87 -7.15
CA PHE A 10 26.92 -22.38 -6.40
C PHE A 10 25.94 -22.96 -7.43
N ASP A 11 26.21 -24.20 -7.83
CA ASP A 11 25.35 -24.99 -8.69
C ASP A 11 24.07 -25.35 -7.88
N VAL A 12 23.12 -24.41 -7.80
CA VAL A 12 21.79 -24.68 -7.23
C VAL A 12 21.04 -25.56 -8.23
N SER A 13 21.21 -26.87 -8.12
CA SER A 13 20.35 -27.81 -8.83
C SER A 13 18.94 -27.74 -8.21
N TYR A 14 18.03 -26.98 -8.83
CA TYR A 14 16.59 -26.92 -8.50
C TYR A 14 15.84 -28.20 -8.92
N SER A 15 16.37 -29.36 -8.55
CA SER A 15 15.77 -30.67 -8.84
C SER A 15 16.04 -31.67 -7.72
N ILE A 16 15.97 -31.21 -6.47
CA ILE A 16 15.88 -32.09 -5.31
C ILE A 16 14.43 -32.57 -5.24
N ILE A 17 14.21 -33.85 -5.53
CA ILE A 17 12.94 -34.52 -5.28
C ILE A 17 12.94 -34.87 -3.79
N PHE A 18 12.30 -34.04 -2.97
CA PHE A 18 12.21 -34.27 -1.53
C PHE A 18 11.47 -35.58 -1.22
N GLY A 19 12.04 -36.37 -0.31
CA GLY A 19 11.40 -37.58 0.20
C GLY A 19 10.14 -37.25 0.99
N LYS A 20 9.22 -38.21 1.13
CA LYS A 20 7.94 -37.99 1.82
C LYS A 20 8.10 -37.47 3.27
N GLU A 21 9.14 -37.92 3.96
CA GLU A 21 9.49 -37.47 5.32
C GLU A 21 10.09 -36.04 5.36
N GLU A 22 10.70 -35.58 4.27
CA GLU A 22 11.26 -34.21 4.17
C GLU A 22 10.17 -33.18 3.84
N VAL A 23 9.13 -33.59 3.09
CA VAL A 23 7.93 -32.77 2.86
C VAL A 23 7.19 -32.52 4.17
N ASP A 24 7.07 -33.54 5.02
CA ASP A 24 6.41 -33.41 6.34
C ASP A 24 7.15 -32.42 7.28
N LEU A 25 8.47 -32.24 7.11
CA LEU A 25 9.26 -31.25 7.84
C LEU A 25 9.07 -29.82 7.33
N ILE A 26 8.81 -29.64 6.04
CA ILE A 26 8.47 -28.34 5.44
C ILE A 26 7.10 -27.86 5.97
N ASP A 27 6.17 -28.79 6.20
CA ASP A 27 4.84 -28.55 6.74
C ASP A 27 4.82 -28.08 8.21
N ILE A 28 5.96 -28.15 8.91
CA ILE A 28 6.14 -27.62 10.28
C ILE A 28 6.53 -26.14 10.25
N TYR A 29 7.21 -25.70 9.18
CA TYR A 29 7.71 -24.33 9.02
C TYR A 29 6.91 -23.48 8.06
N GLU A 30 5.96 -24.05 7.31
CA GLU A 30 4.88 -23.24 6.76
C GLU A 30 4.11 -22.63 7.93
N PRO A 31 4.04 -21.28 8.04
CA PRO A 31 3.13 -20.69 8.98
C PRO A 31 1.76 -21.20 8.58
N LYS A 32 1.16 -22.05 9.42
CA LYS A 32 -0.26 -22.33 9.36
C LYS A 32 -0.93 -20.99 9.59
N THR A 33 -1.17 -20.25 8.50
CA THR A 33 -2.13 -19.18 8.48
C THR A 33 -3.43 -19.89 8.76
N SER A 34 -3.79 -20.01 10.04
CA SER A 34 -5.16 -20.28 10.40
C SER A 34 -5.93 -19.18 9.71
N THR A 35 -6.62 -19.55 8.64
CA THR A 35 -7.71 -18.76 8.10
C THR A 35 -8.73 -18.72 9.22
N PHE A 36 -8.54 -17.78 10.15
CA PHE A 36 -9.61 -17.27 10.96
C PHE A 36 -10.65 -16.80 9.96
N GLU A 37 -11.83 -17.40 9.98
CA GLU A 37 -13.00 -16.77 9.40
C GLU A 37 -13.27 -15.52 10.25
N VAL A 38 -12.63 -14.43 9.86
CA VAL A 38 -12.78 -13.12 10.48
C VAL A 38 -14.14 -12.57 10.08
N ASN A 39 -14.90 -12.12 11.08
CA ASN A 39 -16.22 -11.57 10.89
C ASN A 39 -16.22 -10.41 9.87
N MET A 40 -17.30 -10.36 9.09
CA MET A 40 -17.47 -9.69 7.80
C MET A 40 -17.34 -8.13 7.69
N PRO A 41 -17.12 -7.30 8.74
CA PRO A 41 -16.83 -5.86 8.56
C PRO A 41 -15.37 -5.53 8.23
N GLU A 42 -14.40 -6.28 8.77
CA GLU A 42 -12.96 -6.01 8.59
C GLU A 42 -12.51 -6.23 7.13
N ASP A 43 -13.16 -7.16 6.43
CA ASP A 43 -12.83 -7.48 5.03
C ASP A 43 -13.04 -6.28 4.09
N LYS A 44 -14.01 -5.40 4.37
CA LYS A 44 -14.28 -4.23 3.54
C LYS A 44 -13.17 -3.18 3.67
N PHE A 45 -12.71 -2.90 4.89
CA PHE A 45 -11.63 -1.96 5.13
C PHE A 45 -10.28 -2.51 4.64
N VAL A 46 -10.05 -3.82 4.79
CA VAL A 46 -8.87 -4.50 4.24
C VAL A 46 -8.88 -4.46 2.72
N THR A 47 -10.00 -4.79 2.09
CA THR A 47 -10.17 -4.76 0.63
C THR A 47 -10.01 -3.34 0.09
N PHE A 48 -10.65 -2.37 0.73
CA PHE A 48 -10.52 -0.95 0.38
C PHE A 48 -9.06 -0.49 0.49
N SER A 49 -8.40 -0.77 1.61
CA SER A 49 -7.00 -0.37 1.82
C SER A 49 -6.08 -1.03 0.78
N SER A 50 -6.28 -2.31 0.48
CA SER A 50 -5.54 -3.03 -0.56
C SER A 50 -5.73 -2.40 -1.94
N ASN A 51 -6.97 -2.08 -2.29
CA ASN A 51 -7.29 -1.42 -3.55
C ASN A 51 -6.74 0.00 -3.64
N LEU A 52 -6.74 0.75 -2.52
CA LEU A 52 -6.18 2.10 -2.47
C LEU A 52 -4.67 2.07 -2.72
N ILE A 53 -3.96 1.09 -2.14
CA ILE A 53 -2.54 0.87 -2.43
C ILE A 53 -2.31 0.49 -3.91
N LYS A 54 -3.20 -0.29 -4.53
CA LYS A 54 -3.11 -0.57 -5.98
C LYS A 54 -3.27 0.71 -6.80
N CYS A 55 -4.24 1.56 -6.43
CA CYS A 55 -4.45 2.86 -7.05
C CYS A 55 -3.18 3.73 -6.95
N PHE A 56 -2.60 3.87 -5.76
CA PHE A 56 -1.36 4.63 -5.58
C PHE A 56 -0.18 4.07 -6.38
N LYS A 57 -0.03 2.74 -6.44
CA LYS A 57 1.00 2.11 -7.28
C LYS A 57 0.78 2.40 -8.77
N SER A 58 -0.46 2.42 -9.23
CA SER A 58 -0.81 2.80 -10.60
C SER A 58 -0.42 4.25 -10.89
N LYS A 59 -0.82 5.19 -10.02
CA LYS A 59 -0.48 6.61 -10.14
C LYS A 59 1.03 6.86 -10.13
N VAL A 60 1.77 6.23 -9.21
CA VAL A 60 3.25 6.32 -9.16
C VAL A 60 3.90 5.77 -10.43
N LYS A 61 3.37 4.68 -11.01
CA LYS A 61 3.89 4.10 -12.24
C LYS A 61 3.68 5.01 -13.45
N ASN A 62 2.58 5.76 -13.46
CA ASN A 62 2.22 6.65 -14.57
C ASN A 62 2.85 8.04 -14.43
N SER A 63 3.28 8.44 -13.22
CA SER A 63 3.92 9.73 -13.00
C SER A 63 5.35 9.74 -13.56
N PRO A 64 5.77 10.82 -14.26
CA PRO A 64 7.16 11.02 -14.67
C PRO A 64 8.09 11.31 -13.49
N SER A 65 7.53 11.64 -12.32
CA SER A 65 8.27 11.96 -11.11
C SER A 65 8.58 10.70 -10.30
N LYS A 66 9.77 10.64 -9.66
CA LYS A 66 10.18 9.49 -8.83
C LYS A 66 9.57 9.58 -7.43
N ILE A 67 8.25 9.46 -7.34
CA ILE A 67 7.51 9.46 -6.08
C ILE A 67 7.40 8.04 -5.53
N ARG A 68 7.42 7.90 -4.21
CA ARG A 68 7.17 6.62 -3.54
C ARG A 68 5.71 6.51 -3.13
N THR A 69 5.19 5.28 -3.14
CA THR A 69 3.84 4.99 -2.61
C THR A 69 3.68 5.46 -1.16
N ASP A 70 4.71 5.34 -0.32
CA ASP A 70 4.69 5.83 1.07
C ASP A 70 4.34 7.33 1.16
N THR A 71 4.85 8.14 0.23
CA THR A 71 4.56 9.58 0.18
C THR A 71 3.09 9.83 -0.15
N LEU A 72 2.51 9.03 -1.05
CA LEU A 72 1.08 9.16 -1.36
C LEU A 72 0.20 8.72 -0.20
N ILE A 73 0.61 7.70 0.56
CA ILE A 73 -0.07 7.29 1.80
C ILE A 73 -0.08 8.44 2.80
N GLU A 74 1.06 9.10 3.03
CA GLU A 74 1.16 10.24 3.95
C GLU A 74 0.27 11.41 3.50
N VAL A 75 0.30 11.76 2.21
CA VAL A 75 -0.55 12.83 1.67
C VAL A 75 -2.03 12.50 1.85
N TYR A 76 -2.43 11.26 1.54
CA TYR A 76 -3.81 10.81 1.72
C TYR A 76 -4.25 10.91 3.18
N ARG A 77 -3.43 10.45 4.12
CA ARG A 77 -3.72 10.52 5.57
C ARG A 77 -3.83 11.96 6.07
N ASN A 78 -2.91 12.83 5.64
CA ASN A 78 -2.89 14.22 6.10
C ASN A 78 -4.06 15.05 5.52
N ALA A 79 -4.65 14.62 4.40
CA ALA A 79 -5.76 15.33 3.78
C ALA A 79 -7.03 15.36 4.66
N GLU A 80 -7.21 14.38 5.57
CA GLU A 80 -8.30 14.36 6.56
C GLU A 80 -8.34 15.64 7.41
N GLU A 81 -7.19 16.21 7.77
CA GLU A 81 -7.13 17.44 8.58
C GLU A 81 -7.71 18.67 7.88
N THR A 82 -7.74 18.63 6.54
CA THR A 82 -8.23 19.73 5.69
C THR A 82 -9.63 19.46 5.14
N TYR A 83 -10.19 18.29 5.44
CA TYR A 83 -11.53 17.92 5.00
C TYR A 83 -12.57 18.73 5.78
N GLY A 84 -13.39 19.48 5.04
CA GLY A 84 -14.63 20.04 5.57
C GLY A 84 -15.79 19.18 5.10
N GLU A 85 -16.53 18.59 6.04
CA GLU A 85 -17.72 17.80 5.71
C GLU A 85 -18.66 18.62 4.78
N SER A 86 -18.94 18.05 3.61
CA SER A 86 -19.89 18.59 2.65
C SER A 86 -20.76 17.46 2.09
N GLU A 87 -21.99 17.78 1.68
CA GLU A 87 -22.91 16.78 1.10
C GLU A 87 -22.42 16.26 -0.26
N ASP A 88 -21.53 16.99 -0.92
CA ASP A 88 -21.10 16.75 -2.31
C ASP A 88 -19.78 15.98 -2.43
N CYS A 89 -19.05 15.76 -1.33
CA CYS A 89 -17.72 15.14 -1.37
C CYS A 89 -17.49 14.21 -0.18
N THR A 90 -17.21 12.93 -0.44
CA THR A 90 -16.85 11.97 0.60
C THR A 90 -15.40 12.20 1.06
N LEU A 91 -15.08 11.74 2.27
CA LEU A 91 -13.69 11.79 2.78
C LEU A 91 -12.73 11.08 1.82
N SER A 92 -13.15 9.94 1.25
CA SER A 92 -12.35 9.17 0.29
C SER A 92 -12.03 9.98 -0.97
N SER A 93 -13.04 10.62 -1.59
CA SER A 93 -12.84 11.46 -2.78
C SER A 93 -11.95 12.66 -2.48
N TRP A 94 -12.14 13.31 -1.33
CA TRP A 94 -11.31 14.44 -0.92
C TRP A 94 -9.83 14.06 -0.78
N CYS A 95 -9.57 12.96 -0.09
CA CYS A 95 -8.21 12.49 0.17
C CYS A 95 -7.52 12.03 -1.12
N LEU A 96 -8.27 11.37 -2.03
CA LEU A 96 -7.73 10.97 -3.33
C LEU A 96 -7.46 12.18 -4.23
N ALA A 97 -8.34 13.18 -4.21
CA ALA A 97 -8.13 14.43 -4.95
C ALA A 97 -6.91 15.20 -4.44
N SER A 98 -6.66 15.16 -3.14
CA SER A 98 -5.47 15.74 -2.52
C SER A 98 -4.19 15.02 -2.95
N VAL A 99 -4.23 13.70 -3.13
CA VAL A 99 -3.13 12.94 -3.75
C VAL A 99 -2.86 13.40 -5.17
N ASP A 100 -3.91 13.63 -5.97
CA ASP A 100 -3.76 14.12 -7.35
C ASP A 100 -3.26 15.56 -7.43
N ALA A 101 -3.68 16.42 -6.50
CA ALA A 101 -3.12 17.76 -6.35
C ALA A 101 -1.61 17.71 -6.04
N PHE A 102 -1.19 16.83 -5.12
CA PHE A 102 0.21 16.62 -4.83
C PHE A 102 1.02 16.11 -6.04
N LEU A 103 0.48 15.15 -6.79
CA LEU A 103 1.10 14.67 -8.02
C LEU A 103 1.24 15.80 -9.04
N GLY A 104 0.21 16.65 -9.19
CA GLY A 104 0.25 17.82 -10.04
C GLY A 104 1.35 18.82 -9.65
N ILE A 105 1.56 19.04 -8.35
CA ILE A 105 2.67 19.86 -7.84
C ILE A 105 4.01 19.22 -8.18
N ALA A 106 4.15 17.91 -7.94
CA ALA A 106 5.41 17.20 -8.19
C ALA A 106 5.77 17.15 -9.69
N GLU A 107 4.77 17.20 -10.56
CA GLU A 107 4.90 17.28 -12.01
C GLU A 107 5.00 18.72 -12.54
N ALA A 108 4.93 19.72 -11.65
CA ALA A 108 4.89 21.15 -11.96
C ALA A 108 3.75 21.53 -12.92
N SER A 109 2.64 20.78 -12.89
CA SER A 109 1.42 21.05 -13.66
C SER A 109 0.41 21.90 -12.89
N THR A 110 0.42 21.82 -11.56
CA THR A 110 -0.42 22.64 -10.67
C THR A 110 0.39 23.14 -9.46
N PHE A 111 -0.11 24.17 -8.76
CA PHE A 111 0.53 24.72 -7.54
C PHE A 111 -0.43 24.85 -6.35
N ASN A 112 -1.61 24.24 -6.46
CA ASN A 112 -2.63 24.30 -5.41
C ASN A 112 -2.46 23.11 -4.47
N THR A 113 -2.40 23.38 -3.17
CA THR A 113 -2.30 22.35 -2.12
C THR A 113 -3.65 21.78 -1.71
N VAL A 114 -4.73 22.43 -2.12
CA VAL A 114 -6.12 22.00 -1.89
C VAL A 114 -6.68 21.55 -3.24
N PRO A 115 -7.35 20.39 -3.31
CA PRO A 115 -7.93 19.91 -4.55
C PRO A 115 -9.01 20.88 -5.06
N SER A 116 -9.03 21.11 -6.38
CA SER A 116 -10.14 21.83 -7.04
C SER A 116 -11.35 20.91 -7.22
N GLU A 117 -12.53 21.49 -7.46
CA GLU A 117 -13.75 20.74 -7.79
C GLU A 117 -13.56 19.79 -8.98
N GLU A 118 -12.84 20.24 -10.02
CA GLU A 118 -12.50 19.40 -11.18
C GLU A 118 -11.61 18.20 -10.80
N GLN A 119 -10.71 18.36 -9.83
CA GLN A 119 -9.87 17.26 -9.36
C GLN A 119 -10.72 16.26 -8.55
N ILE A 120 -11.64 16.76 -7.72
CA ILE A 120 -12.59 15.92 -6.97
C ILE A 120 -13.45 15.11 -7.96
N GLU A 121 -13.99 15.75 -9.00
CA GLU A 121 -14.80 15.05 -10.01
C GLU A 121 -13.97 14.01 -10.79
N ASN A 122 -12.72 14.32 -11.12
CA ASN A 122 -11.86 13.37 -11.82
C ASN A 122 -11.54 12.13 -10.97
N THR A 123 -11.47 12.28 -9.64
CA THR A 123 -11.22 11.14 -8.75
C THR A 123 -12.33 10.11 -8.75
N GLN A 124 -13.56 10.49 -9.15
CA GLN A 124 -14.68 9.56 -9.28
C GLN A 124 -14.34 8.37 -10.21
N LYS A 125 -13.56 8.62 -11.27
CA LYS A 125 -13.10 7.55 -12.18
C LYS A 125 -12.18 6.55 -11.47
N ASP A 126 -11.26 7.06 -10.67
CA ASP A 126 -10.35 6.20 -9.89
C ASP A 126 -11.10 5.45 -8.78
N LEU A 127 -12.12 6.09 -8.18
CA LEU A 127 -12.96 5.43 -7.19
C LEU A 127 -13.73 4.25 -7.79
N GLU A 128 -14.25 4.41 -9.01
CA GLU A 128 -14.94 3.34 -9.73
C GLU A 128 -13.98 2.26 -10.24
N GLU A 129 -12.84 2.65 -10.83
CA GLU A 129 -11.85 1.72 -11.39
C GLU A 129 -11.23 0.81 -10.32
N PHE A 130 -10.98 1.35 -9.14
CA PHE A 130 -10.34 0.63 -8.04
C PHE A 130 -11.31 0.17 -6.95
N GLU A 131 -12.63 0.28 -7.15
CA GLU A 131 -13.66 -0.13 -6.18
C GLU A 131 -13.48 0.54 -4.80
N LEU A 132 -13.23 1.84 -4.79
CA LEU A 132 -12.99 2.66 -3.59
C LEU A 132 -14.25 3.43 -3.14
N SER A 133 -15.41 2.79 -3.22
CA SER A 133 -16.70 3.38 -2.84
C SER A 133 -17.11 3.09 -1.39
N LEU A 134 -16.14 2.76 -0.52
CA LEU A 134 -16.43 2.54 0.89
C LEU A 134 -16.52 3.90 1.59
N ASP A 135 -17.66 4.15 2.22
CA ASP A 135 -17.82 5.29 3.12
C ASP A 135 -17.24 4.96 4.50
N PHE A 136 -16.39 5.84 5.01
CA PHE A 136 -15.77 5.75 6.33
C PHE A 136 -15.60 7.15 6.92
N GLU A 137 -15.66 7.23 8.25
CA GLU A 137 -15.63 8.50 8.99
C GLU A 137 -14.21 8.96 9.31
N SER A 138 -13.25 8.03 9.43
CA SER A 138 -11.85 8.37 9.69
C SER A 138 -10.87 7.49 8.93
N ILE A 139 -9.76 8.09 8.50
CA ILE A 139 -8.67 7.36 7.86
C ILE A 139 -8.02 6.35 8.83
N LYS A 140 -8.20 6.53 10.14
CA LYS A 140 -7.72 5.57 11.15
C LYS A 140 -8.36 4.19 11.04
N ASP A 141 -9.51 4.08 10.37
CA ASP A 141 -10.18 2.81 10.10
C ASP A 141 -9.49 2.03 8.95
N LEU A 142 -8.59 2.68 8.22
CA LEU A 142 -7.86 2.09 7.10
C LEU A 142 -6.52 1.47 7.54
N TYR A 143 -6.20 0.35 6.91
CA TYR A 143 -4.94 -0.38 7.11
C TYR A 143 -3.84 0.18 6.20
N LEU A 144 -3.49 1.44 6.43
CA LEU A 144 -2.47 2.16 5.67
C LEU A 144 -1.21 2.34 6.51
N GLU A 145 -0.23 1.48 6.28
CA GLU A 145 1.09 1.56 6.91
C GLU A 145 2.15 1.97 5.89
N THR A 146 2.98 2.94 6.29
CA THR A 146 4.22 3.24 5.57
C THR A 146 5.26 2.17 5.86
N ARG A 147 6.21 1.99 4.93
CA ARG A 147 7.35 1.08 5.16
C ARG A 147 8.09 1.37 6.48
N ARG A 148 8.16 2.64 6.90
CA ARG A 148 8.83 3.04 8.14
C ARG A 148 8.10 2.50 9.36
N GLU A 149 6.78 2.60 9.38
CA GLU A 149 5.93 2.08 10.48
C GLU A 149 6.01 0.55 10.54
N ALA A 150 5.90 -0.13 9.39
CA ALA A 150 6.01 -1.59 9.33
C ALA A 150 7.38 -2.12 9.82
N LEU A 151 8.47 -1.38 9.54
CA LEU A 151 9.80 -1.72 10.05
C LEU A 151 9.94 -1.44 11.55
N ALA A 152 9.34 -0.36 12.05
CA ALA A 152 9.36 -0.03 13.48
C ALA A 152 8.60 -1.07 14.30
N GLN A 153 7.44 -1.52 13.82
CA GLN A 153 6.66 -2.57 14.49
C GLN A 153 7.45 -3.87 14.58
N LYS A 154 8.02 -4.32 13.46
CA LYS A 154 8.89 -5.52 13.46
C LYS A 154 10.09 -5.37 14.37
N ALA A 155 10.71 -4.19 14.46
CA ALA A 155 11.84 -3.98 15.36
C ALA A 155 11.43 -4.12 16.84
N SER A 156 10.25 -3.65 17.22
CA SER A 156 9.71 -3.82 18.58
C SER A 156 9.44 -5.28 18.92
N ASP A 157 8.83 -6.04 17.99
CA ASP A 157 8.55 -7.47 18.18
C ASP A 157 9.82 -8.30 18.44
N TRP A 158 10.98 -7.85 17.92
CA TRP A 158 12.26 -8.53 18.09
C TRP A 158 12.96 -8.16 19.41
N VAL A 159 12.56 -7.07 20.07
CA VAL A 159 13.11 -6.63 21.36
C VAL A 159 12.35 -7.24 22.55
N GLU A 160 11.14 -7.74 22.33
CA GLU A 160 10.31 -8.39 23.35
C GLU A 160 10.50 -9.92 23.46
N ILE A 161 11.44 -10.50 22.70
CA ILE A 161 11.84 -11.93 22.74
C ILE A 161 13.18 -12.08 23.48
#